data_AF-A0A8I1R6Z8-F1
#
_entry.id   AF-A0A8I1R6Z8-F1
#
_cell.length_a   1.000
_cell.length_b   1.000
_cell.length_c   1.000
_cell.angle_alpha   90.00
_cell.angle_beta   90.00
_cell.angle_gamma   90.00
#
_symmetry.space_group_name_H-M   'P 1'
#
loop_
_entity.id
_entity.type
_entity.pdbx_description
1 polymer ?
#
loop_
_entity_poly.entity_id
_entity_poly.type
_entity_poly.pdbx_seq_one_letter_code
_entity_poly.pdbx_strand_id
1 'polypeptide(L)'
;MQAFGGSDAWKVYQSGDYLVSIEMVEGEPGCVIWPAHVSDAGVYAVCLSAFPYWMGTDGRPTGEAYAMALKGLERMGRDINRSELIRLMTVVIDAFTWVARMPPRRVAPPEPIFEATAVVNGKTFHERAI
;
A
#
# COMPACT_ATOMS: atom_id res chain seq x y z
N MET A 1 -10.85 -7.21 -11.25
CA MET A 1 -10.55 -7.53 -9.83
C MET A 1 -9.03 -7.43 -9.68
N GLN A 2 -8.54 -6.52 -8.86
CA GLN A 2 -7.10 -6.36 -8.61
C GLN A 2 -6.61 -7.57 -7.81
N ALA A 3 -5.54 -8.23 -8.27
CA ALA A 3 -4.93 -9.34 -7.55
C ALA A 3 -3.86 -8.78 -6.60
N PHE A 4 -4.17 -8.76 -5.30
CA PHE A 4 -3.26 -8.26 -4.26
C PHE A 4 -2.09 -9.22 -4.03
N GLY A 5 -0.91 -8.69 -3.70
CA GLY A 5 0.31 -9.49 -3.49
C GLY A 5 0.92 -10.09 -4.76
N GLY A 6 0.50 -9.63 -5.95
CA GLY A 6 1.02 -10.07 -7.24
C GLY A 6 2.32 -9.36 -7.66
N SER A 7 2.67 -9.46 -8.95
CA SER A 7 3.89 -8.86 -9.53
C SER A 7 3.99 -7.34 -9.37
N ASP A 8 2.86 -6.67 -9.14
CA ASP A 8 2.77 -5.22 -9.01
C ASP A 8 2.98 -4.75 -7.55
N ALA A 9 3.07 -5.68 -6.60
CA ALA A 9 3.36 -5.35 -5.22
C ALA A 9 4.80 -4.85 -5.08
N TRP A 10 4.98 -3.73 -4.39
CA TRP A 10 6.31 -3.19 -4.11
C TRP A 10 7.07 -4.06 -3.11
N LYS A 11 6.34 -4.64 -2.16
CA LYS A 11 6.90 -5.56 -1.17
C LYS A 11 5.81 -6.52 -0.69
N VAL A 12 6.14 -7.80 -0.58
CA VAL A 12 5.30 -8.79 0.10
C VAL A 12 6.11 -9.47 1.18
N TYR A 13 5.54 -9.65 2.36
CA TYR A 13 6.16 -10.35 3.48
C TYR A 13 5.11 -10.93 4.42
N GLN A 14 5.52 -11.89 5.24
CA GLN A 14 4.68 -12.45 6.30
C GLN A 14 5.00 -11.75 7.63
N SER A 15 3.96 -11.40 8.39
CA SER A 15 4.05 -10.88 9.76
C SER A 15 3.12 -11.69 10.66
N GLY A 16 3.70 -12.62 11.42
CA GLY A 16 2.95 -13.62 12.19
C GLY A 16 2.07 -14.49 11.29
N ASP A 17 0.77 -14.53 11.59
CA ASP A 17 -0.23 -15.30 10.84
C ASP A 17 -0.84 -14.51 9.66
N TYR A 18 -0.27 -13.36 9.32
CA TYR A 18 -0.74 -12.49 8.23
C TYR A 18 0.30 -12.38 7.11
N LEU A 19 -0.19 -12.37 5.87
CA LEU A 19 0.53 -11.87 4.72
C LEU A 19 0.24 -10.38 4.55
N VAL A 20 1.28 -9.62 4.24
CA VAL A 20 1.24 -8.18 4.04
C VAL A 20 1.83 -7.87 2.67
N SER A 21 1.04 -7.22 1.83
CA SER A 21 1.49 -6.63 0.57
C SER A 21 1.49 -5.11 0.69
N ILE A 22 2.56 -4.48 0.23
CA ILE A 22 2.69 -3.03 0.13
C ILE A 22 2.52 -2.68 -1.35
N GLU A 23 1.44 -1.97 -1.64
CA GLU A 23 1.03 -1.69 -3.01
C GLU A 23 0.17 -0.43 -3.09
N MET A 24 -0.18 -0.02 -4.32
CA MET A 24 -1.06 1.11 -4.54
C MET A 24 -2.51 0.68 -4.30
N VAL A 25 -3.16 1.30 -3.31
CA VAL A 25 -4.56 1.09 -2.95
C VAL A 25 -5.29 2.41 -3.16
N GLU A 26 -6.34 2.41 -4.00
CA GLU A 26 -7.14 3.61 -4.30
C GLU A 26 -6.31 4.86 -4.71
N GLY A 27 -5.18 4.63 -5.40
CA GLY A 27 -4.33 5.71 -5.91
C GLY A 27 -3.27 6.24 -4.93
N GLU A 28 -3.17 5.68 -3.72
CA GLU A 28 -2.11 6.00 -2.76
C GLU A 28 -1.38 4.74 -2.25
N PRO A 29 -0.17 4.86 -1.68
CA PRO A 29 0.48 3.73 -1.02
C PRO A 29 -0.38 3.19 0.12
N GLY A 30 -0.48 1.88 0.23
CA GLY A 30 -1.18 1.22 1.32
C GLY A 30 -0.57 -0.14 1.64
N CYS A 31 -0.97 -0.70 2.78
CA CYS A 31 -0.75 -2.10 3.08
C CYS A 31 -2.06 -2.88 2.93
N VAL A 32 -1.96 -4.04 2.32
CA VAL A 32 -3.03 -4.99 2.09
C VAL A 32 -2.69 -6.24 2.87
N ILE A 33 -3.62 -6.69 3.71
CA ILE A 33 -3.39 -7.68 4.76
C ILE A 33 -4.42 -8.79 4.61
N TRP A 34 -3.97 -10.05 4.69
CA TRP A 34 -4.84 -11.22 4.73
C TRP A 34 -4.20 -12.36 5.52
N PRO A 35 -4.97 -13.35 5.99
CA PRO A 35 -4.44 -14.50 6.71
C PRO A 35 -3.51 -15.35 5.84
N ALA A 36 -2.37 -15.77 6.37
CA ALA A 36 -1.35 -16.53 5.62
C ALA A 36 -1.76 -17.96 5.27
N HIS A 37 -2.68 -18.55 6.05
CA HIS A 37 -3.01 -19.98 5.99
C HIS A 37 -4.46 -20.25 5.56
N VAL A 38 -5.19 -19.23 5.09
CA VAL A 38 -6.59 -19.36 4.68
C VAL A 38 -6.74 -18.80 3.27
N SER A 39 -7.10 -19.65 2.31
CA SER A 39 -7.21 -19.26 0.89
C SER A 39 -8.42 -18.38 0.57
N ASP A 40 -9.51 -18.55 1.34
CA ASP A 40 -10.81 -17.94 1.03
C ASP A 40 -11.15 -16.80 2.01
N ALA A 41 -10.15 -16.29 2.73
CA ALA A 41 -10.33 -15.19 3.64
C ALA A 41 -10.51 -13.86 2.90
N GLY A 42 -11.29 -12.96 3.49
CA GLY A 42 -11.34 -11.58 3.03
C GLY A 42 -10.01 -10.87 3.21
N VAL A 43 -9.89 -9.72 2.56
CA VAL A 43 -8.69 -8.88 2.57
C VAL A 43 -9.02 -7.56 3.27
N TYR A 44 -8.06 -7.03 4.02
CA TYR A 44 -8.15 -5.74 4.68
C TYR A 44 -7.03 -4.81 4.20
N ALA A 45 -7.37 -3.57 3.81
CA ALA A 45 -6.40 -2.60 3.32
C ALA A 45 -6.38 -1.35 4.19
N VAL A 46 -5.19 -0.82 4.44
CA VAL A 46 -4.94 0.43 5.16
C VAL A 46 -4.08 1.33 4.28
N CYS A 47 -4.69 2.41 3.79
CA CYS A 47 -4.00 3.41 2.99
C CYS A 47 -3.12 4.33 3.85
N LEU A 48 -2.11 4.96 3.24
CA LEU A 48 -1.21 5.89 3.90
C LEU A 48 -1.96 7.02 4.62
N SER A 49 -2.99 7.58 3.98
CA SER A 49 -3.87 8.60 4.54
C SER A 49 -4.58 8.19 5.83
N ALA A 50 -4.74 6.89 6.09
CA ALA A 50 -5.40 6.37 7.28
C ALA A 50 -4.46 6.24 8.49
N PHE A 51 -3.13 6.22 8.31
CA PHE A 51 -2.16 6.01 9.40
C PHE A 51 -2.23 7.01 10.56
N PRO A 52 -2.58 8.30 10.36
CA PRO A 52 -2.82 9.22 11.48
C PRO A 52 -3.89 8.75 12.46
N TYR A 53 -4.83 7.89 12.02
CA TYR A 53 -5.83 7.27 12.88
C TYR A 53 -5.36 5.97 13.53
N TRP A 54 -4.16 5.46 13.20
CA TRP A 54 -3.61 4.23 13.78
C TRP A 54 -2.60 4.49 14.89
N MET A 55 -1.87 5.61 14.83
CA MET A 55 -0.79 5.91 15.77
C MET A 55 -0.84 7.38 16.21
N GLY A 56 -0.85 7.60 17.52
CA GLY A 56 -0.70 8.91 18.12
C GLY A 56 0.73 9.45 18.03
N THR A 57 0.89 10.75 18.31
CA THR A 57 2.21 11.40 18.34
C THR A 57 3.13 10.87 19.44
N ASP A 58 2.58 10.20 20.45
CA ASP A 58 3.29 9.50 21.52
C ASP A 58 3.75 8.09 21.13
N GLY A 59 3.49 7.68 19.88
CA GLY A 59 3.83 6.35 19.36
C GLY A 59 2.88 5.24 19.82
N ARG A 60 1.76 5.57 20.49
CA ARG A 60 0.78 4.58 20.95
C ARG A 60 -0.38 4.46 19.95
N PRO A 61 -1.04 3.29 19.85
CA PRO A 61 -2.28 3.17 19.09
C PRO A 61 -3.36 4.12 19.62
N THR A 62 -4.08 4.76 18.71
CA THR A 62 -5.24 5.62 19.05
C THR A 62 -6.45 4.77 19.47
N GLY A 63 -7.52 5.40 19.97
CA GLY A 63 -8.79 4.70 20.21
C GLY A 63 -9.42 4.20 18.91
N GLU A 64 -9.30 4.98 17.84
CA GLU A 64 -9.78 4.67 16.50
C GLU A 64 -9.08 3.46 15.88
N ALA A 65 -7.80 3.24 16.21
CA ALA A 65 -7.02 2.09 15.77
C ALA A 65 -7.70 0.77 16.14
N TYR A 66 -8.26 0.69 17.35
CA TYR A 66 -9.00 -0.50 17.80
C TYR A 66 -10.26 -0.75 16.98
N ALA A 67 -11.04 0.30 16.71
CA ALA A 67 -12.27 0.19 15.93
C ALA A 67 -11.99 -0.20 14.47
N MET A 68 -10.90 0.29 13.89
CA MET A 68 -10.47 -0.10 12.54
C MET A 68 -9.92 -1.52 12.49
N ALA A 69 -9.11 -1.92 13.49
CA ALA A 69 -8.62 -3.28 13.61
C ALA A 69 -9.78 -4.29 13.75
N LEU A 70 -10.80 -3.96 14.55
CA LEU A 70 -12.01 -4.78 14.69
C LEU A 70 -12.66 -5.07 13.33
N LYS A 71 -12.90 -4.01 12.52
CA LYS A 71 -13.46 -4.13 11.17
C LYS A 71 -12.56 -4.94 10.24
N GLY A 72 -11.24 -4.80 10.37
CA GLY A 72 -10.28 -5.59 9.62
C GLY A 72 -10.35 -7.08 9.95
N LEU A 73 -10.43 -7.44 11.23
CA LEU A 73 -10.59 -8.82 11.68
C LEU A 73 -11.91 -9.42 11.17
N GLU A 74 -13.03 -8.69 11.32
CA GLU A 74 -14.33 -9.08 10.79
C GLU A 74 -14.26 -9.35 9.29
N ARG A 75 -13.63 -8.44 8.54
CA ARG A 75 -13.50 -8.56 7.09
C ARG A 75 -12.69 -9.79 6.68
N MET A 76 -11.65 -10.12 7.43
CA MET A 76 -10.79 -11.28 7.19
C MET A 76 -11.35 -12.59 7.77
N GLY A 77 -12.52 -12.55 8.44
CA GLY A 77 -13.10 -13.72 9.10
C GLY A 77 -12.27 -14.24 10.26
N ARG A 78 -11.54 -13.36 10.95
CA ARG A 78 -10.68 -13.68 12.10
C ARG A 78 -11.46 -13.58 13.40
N ASP A 79 -11.02 -14.35 14.39
CA ASP A 79 -11.58 -14.27 15.74
C ASP A 79 -11.37 -12.89 16.34
N ILE A 80 -12.46 -12.32 16.87
CA ILE A 80 -12.45 -11.03 17.52
C ILE A 80 -12.09 -11.23 18.99
N ASN A 81 -10.80 -11.32 19.27
CA ASN A 81 -10.26 -11.39 20.63
C ASN A 81 -9.11 -10.40 20.83
N ARG A 82 -8.76 -10.16 22.09
CA ARG A 82 -7.71 -9.19 22.45
C ARG A 82 -6.38 -9.49 21.77
N SER A 83 -5.99 -10.75 21.66
CA SER A 83 -4.70 -11.13 21.08
C SER A 83 -4.67 -10.87 19.57
N GLU A 84 -5.74 -11.20 18.84
CA GLU A 84 -5.83 -10.92 17.40
C GLU A 84 -5.92 -9.43 17.10
N LEU A 85 -6.63 -8.65 17.93
CA LEU A 85 -6.64 -7.19 17.83
C LEU A 85 -5.23 -6.62 17.96
N ILE A 86 -4.48 -7.03 18.99
CA ILE A 86 -3.11 -6.58 19.19
C ILE A 86 -2.22 -6.99 18.01
N ARG A 87 -2.34 -8.23 17.52
CA ARG A 87 -1.56 -8.71 16.37
C ARG A 87 -1.83 -7.88 15.12
N LEU A 88 -3.10 -7.65 14.76
CA LEU A 88 -3.43 -6.86 13.58
C LEU A 88 -2.94 -5.41 13.72
N MET A 89 -3.09 -4.78 14.89
CA MET A 89 -2.54 -3.45 15.13
C MET A 89 -1.02 -3.41 14.94
N THR A 90 -0.29 -4.37 15.48
CA THR A 90 1.17 -4.48 15.28
C THR A 90 1.51 -4.63 13.80
N VAL A 91 0.80 -5.49 13.07
CA VAL A 91 1.01 -5.67 11.62
C VAL A 91 0.85 -4.36 10.85
N VAL A 92 -0.21 -3.59 11.14
CA VAL A 92 -0.44 -2.30 10.48
C VAL A 92 0.67 -1.31 10.84
N ILE A 93 1.01 -1.19 12.13
CA ILE A 93 2.05 -0.28 12.62
C ILE A 93 3.41 -0.57 11.98
N ASP A 94 3.83 -1.84 11.95
CA ASP A 94 5.10 -2.24 11.36
C ASP A 94 5.13 -1.98 9.84
N ALA A 95 3.98 -2.16 9.18
CA ALA A 95 3.82 -1.88 7.76
C ALA A 95 3.99 -0.40 7.42
N PHE A 96 3.73 0.53 8.35
CA PHE A 96 3.87 1.98 8.12
C PHE A 96 5.22 2.35 7.51
N THR A 97 6.30 1.77 8.05
CA THR A 97 7.66 2.05 7.60
C THR A 97 7.88 1.72 6.13
N TRP A 98 7.20 0.69 5.63
CA TRP A 98 7.23 0.30 4.23
C TRP A 98 6.31 1.20 3.42
N VAL A 99 5.06 1.39 3.84
CA VAL A 99 4.08 2.24 3.13
C VAL A 99 4.64 3.65 2.92
N ALA A 100 5.24 4.27 3.94
CA ALA A 100 5.82 5.60 3.88
C ALA A 100 7.05 5.72 2.96
N ARG A 101 7.72 4.58 2.66
CA ARG A 101 8.89 4.51 1.77
C ARG A 101 8.56 4.10 0.35
N MET A 102 7.33 3.65 0.09
CA MET A 102 6.91 3.25 -1.24
C MET A 102 6.99 4.46 -2.17
N PRO A 103 7.70 4.36 -3.31
CA PRO A 103 7.79 5.47 -4.25
C PRO A 103 6.40 5.75 -4.86
N PRO A 104 6.08 7.00 -5.20
CA PRO A 104 4.87 7.30 -5.94
C PRO A 104 4.86 6.52 -7.25
N ARG A 105 3.67 6.05 -7.67
CA ARG A 105 3.51 5.32 -8.92
C ARG A 105 4.11 6.16 -10.06
N ARG A 106 5.09 5.59 -10.77
CA ARG A 106 5.62 6.21 -12.00
C ARG A 106 4.48 6.23 -13.01
N VAL A 107 3.88 7.39 -13.21
CA VAL A 107 2.97 7.61 -14.34
C VAL A 107 3.83 7.51 -15.59
N ALA A 108 3.45 6.66 -16.54
CA ALA A 108 4.10 6.66 -17.83
C ALA A 108 4.04 8.10 -18.37
N PRO A 109 5.16 8.66 -18.89
CA PRO A 109 5.09 9.94 -19.56
C PRO A 109 3.97 9.91 -20.60
N PRO A 110 3.17 10.98 -20.75
CA PRO A 110 2.18 11.04 -21.81
C PRO A 110 2.85 10.75 -23.16
N GLU A 111 2.12 10.13 -24.09
CA GLU A 111 2.65 9.97 -25.44
C GLU A 111 3.01 11.36 -26.00
N PRO A 112 4.24 11.54 -26.51
CA PRO A 112 4.67 12.84 -27.00
C PRO A 112 3.76 13.27 -28.15
N ILE A 113 3.14 14.45 -28.00
CA ILE A 113 2.14 14.96 -28.95
C ILE A 113 2.81 15.38 -30.27
N PHE A 114 4.11 15.70 -30.26
CA PHE A 114 4.88 16.07 -31.44
C PHE A 114 6.36 15.63 -31.35
N GLU A 115 6.93 15.22 -32.48
CA GLU A 115 8.39 15.15 -32.65
C GLU A 115 8.91 16.53 -33.10
N ALA A 116 9.50 17.28 -32.18
CA ALA A 116 10.16 18.54 -32.54
C ALA A 116 11.50 18.22 -33.21
N THR A 117 11.61 18.56 -34.50
CA THR A 117 12.88 18.47 -35.22
C THR A 117 13.55 19.84 -35.17
N ALA A 118 14.61 19.99 -34.37
CA ALA A 118 15.38 21.23 -34.31
C ALA A 118 16.68 21.07 -35.11
N VAL A 119 16.92 21.97 -36.07
CA VAL A 119 18.20 22.03 -36.79
C VAL A 119 19.05 23.12 -36.16
N VAL A 120 20.14 22.75 -35.47
CA VAL A 120 21.09 23.68 -34.88
C VAL A 120 22.47 23.44 -35.52
N ASN A 121 23.06 24.48 -36.10
CA ASN A 121 24.36 24.43 -36.79
C ASN A 121 24.49 23.31 -37.84
N GLY A 122 23.43 23.07 -38.62
CA GLY A 122 23.42 22.05 -39.68
C GLY A 122 23.36 20.60 -39.19
N LYS A 123 23.21 20.38 -37.86
CA LYS A 123 22.92 19.08 -37.27
C LYS A 123 21.46 19.01 -36.85
N THR A 124 20.78 17.97 -37.30
CA THR A 124 19.40 17.67 -36.93
C THR A 124 19.38 16.99 -35.57
N PHE A 125 18.68 17.59 -34.61
CA PHE A 125 18.40 17.01 -33.31
C PHE A 125 16.94 16.57 -33.27
N HIS A 126 16.72 15.30 -32.98
CA HIS A 126 15.40 14.77 -32.66
C HIS A 126 15.22 14.87 -31.15
N GLU A 127 14.47 15.87 -30.70
CA GLU A 127 14.15 16.03 -29.28
C GLU A 127 12.69 15.67 -29.07
N ARG A 128 12.44 14.73 -28.15
CA ARG A 128 11.09 14.41 -27.70
C ARG A 128 10.67 15.51 -26.73
N ALA A 129 9.88 16.46 -27.20
CA ALA A 129 9.31 17.49 -26.36
C ALA A 129 8.25 16.87 -25.43
N ILE A 130 8.35 17.17 -24.13
CA ILE A 130 7.40 16.79 -23.08
C ILE A 130 6.22 17.76 -23.10
#